data_AF-A0A7K3KNA1-F1
#
_entry.id   AF-A0A7K3KNA1-F1
#
_cell.length_a   1.000
_cell.length_b   1.000
_cell.length_c   1.000
_cell.angle_alpha   90.00
_cell.angle_beta   90.00
_cell.angle_gamma   90.00
#
_symmetry.space_group_name_H-M   'P 1'
#
loop_
_entity.id
_entity.type
_entity.pdbx_description
1 polymer ?
#
loop_
_entity_poly.entity_id
_entity_poly.type
_entity_poly.pdbx_seq_one_letter_code
_entity_poly.pdbx_strand_id
1 'polypeptide(L)' 'MCYGNCGLLYFHAECARRRVLVDIMCGCLFEGTLSNRQLKYVLAWAKLHKDELMQDWELAADGRLLNPIAPLI' A
#
# COMPACT_ATOMS: atom_id res chain seq x y z
N MET A 1 2.92 -10.89 -17.10
CA MET A 1 4.24 -11.48 -16.78
C MET A 1 5.12 -10.39 -16.18
N CYS A 2 5.29 -10.42 -14.86
CA CYS A 2 6.46 -9.88 -14.16
C CYS A 2 7.05 -11.09 -13.44
N TYR A 3 8.13 -11.63 -13.99
CA TYR A 3 8.92 -12.67 -13.34
C TYR A 3 9.89 -11.95 -12.41
N GLY A 4 9.75 -12.13 -11.09
CA GLY A 4 10.65 -11.48 -10.15
C GLY A 4 10.20 -11.61 -8.71
N ASN A 5 10.70 -12.65 -8.04
CA ASN A 5 10.73 -12.78 -6.59
C ASN A 5 11.72 -11.75 -5.97
N CYS A 6 11.56 -10.47 -6.28
CA CYS A 6 12.40 -9.37 -5.76
C CYS A 6 11.53 -8.47 -4.88
N GLY A 7 11.55 -8.68 -3.56
CA GLY A 7 11.09 -7.74 -2.52
C GLY A 7 10.07 -6.70 -2.98
N LEU A 8 8.90 -7.13 -3.43
CA LEU A 8 7.93 -6.21 -4.02
C LEU A 8 7.25 -5.45 -2.87
N LEU A 9 7.60 -4.16 -2.76
CA LEU A 9 7.06 -3.20 -1.79
C LEU A 9 5.63 -2.81 -2.17
N TYR A 10 4.70 -3.71 -1.93
CA TYR A 10 3.27 -3.45 -2.06
C TYR A 10 2.56 -3.59 -0.71
N PHE A 11 1.46 -2.86 -0.58
CA PHE A 11 0.54 -3.01 0.53
C PHE A 11 -0.86 -3.33 0.04
N HIS A 12 -1.59 -4.07 0.86
CA HIS A 12 -3.01 -4.33 0.63
C HIS A 12 -3.83 -3.20 1.23
N ALA A 13 -4.69 -2.60 0.41
CA ALA A 13 -5.71 -1.67 0.88
C ALA A 13 -7.10 -2.27 0.63
N GLU A 14 -7.97 -2.24 1.64
CA GLU A 14 -9.38 -2.60 1.49
C GLU A 14 -10.24 -1.33 1.58
N CYS A 15 -10.97 -1.02 0.52
CA CYS A 15 -11.86 0.14 0.45
C CYS A 15 -13.23 -0.29 -0.07
N ALA A 16 -14.29 -0.03 0.69
CA ALA A 16 -15.68 -0.33 0.33
C ALA A 16 -15.90 -1.78 -0.18
N ARG A 17 -15.42 -2.79 0.57
CA ARG A 17 -15.47 -4.22 0.22
C ARG A 17 -14.67 -4.64 -1.03
N ARG A 18 -13.81 -3.76 -1.54
CA ARG A 18 -12.88 -4.09 -2.62
C ARG A 18 -11.46 -4.08 -2.09
N ARG A 19 -10.70 -5.12 -2.43
CA ARG A 19 -9.29 -5.23 -2.09
C ARG A 19 -8.47 -4.83 -3.29
N VAL A 20 -7.38 -4.11 -3.02
CA VAL A 20 -6.39 -3.73 -4.01
C VAL A 20 -4.98 -3.93 -3.49
N LEU A 21 -4.07 -4.18 -4.43
CA LEU A 21 -2.63 -4.13 -4.21
C LEU A 21 -2.13 -2.81 -4.79
N VAL A 22 -1.47 -2.02 -3.96
CA VAL A 22 -0.88 -0.74 -4.34
C VAL A 22 0.62 -0.80 -4.08
N ASP A 23 1.39 -0.34 -5.06
CA ASP A 23 2.83 -0.22 -4.97
C ASP A 23 3.20 1.02 -4.12
N ILE A 24 3.98 0.82 -3.06
CA ILE A 24 4.40 1.88 -2.12
C ILE A 24 5.41 2.83 -2.79
N MET A 25 6.23 2.32 -3.71
CA MET A 25 7.33 3.07 -4.33
C MET A 25 6.83 4.02 -5.41
N CYS A 26 6.03 3.49 -6.33
CA CYS A 26 5.43 4.22 -7.45
C CYS A 26 4.11 4.90 -7.08
N GLY A 27 3.40 4.45 -6.04
CA GLY A 27 2.06 4.93 -5.75
C GLY A 27 1.10 4.60 -6.88
N CYS A 28 1.12 3.35 -7.34
CA CYS A 28 0.30 2.87 -8.46
C CYS A 28 -0.48 1.62 -8.04
N LEU A 29 -1.69 1.46 -8.60
CA LEU A 29 -2.48 0.25 -8.43
C LEU A 29 -1.80 -0.90 -9.20
N PHE A 30 -1.39 -1.94 -8.49
CA PHE A 30 -0.82 -3.15 -9.07
C PHE A 30 -1.91 -4.17 -9.43
N GLU A 31 -2.86 -4.40 -8.52
CA GLU A 31 -3.94 -5.38 -8.71
C GLU A 31 -5.25 -4.95 -8.05
N GLY A 32 -6.37 -5.36 -8.63
CA GLY A 32 -7.72 -5.03 -8.17
C GLY A 32 -8.37 -3.87 -8.92
N THR A 33 -9.53 -3.41 -8.45
CA THR A 33 -10.28 -2.35 -9.13
C THR A 33 -10.99 -1.44 -8.13
N LEU A 34 -10.53 -0.19 -8.04
CA LEU A 34 -11.20 0.87 -7.29
C LEU A 34 -11.82 1.88 -8.23
N SER A 35 -12.87 2.55 -7.75
CA SER A 35 -13.37 3.73 -8.44
C SER A 35 -12.30 4.83 -8.44
N ASN A 36 -12.23 5.63 -9.51
CA ASN A 36 -11.24 6.71 -9.65
C ASN A 36 -11.15 7.64 -8.41
N ARG A 37 -12.28 7.89 -7.75
CA ARG A 37 -12.32 8.69 -6.52
C ARG A 37 -11.59 8.01 -5.36
N GLN A 38 -11.86 6.72 -5.12
CA GLN A 38 -11.23 5.93 -4.06
C GLN A 38 -9.74 5.76 -4.32
N LEU A 39 -9.36 5.48 -5.57
CA LEU A 39 -7.96 5.36 -5.95
C LEU A 39 -7.20 6.64 -5.63
N LYS A 40 -7.73 7.83 -5.98
CA LYS A 40 -7.10 9.10 -5.62
C LYS A 40 -6.87 9.27 -4.11
N TYR A 41 -7.83 8.87 -3.28
CA TYR A 41 -7.66 8.91 -1.83
C TYR A 41 -6.57 7.97 -1.33
N VAL A 42 -6.57 6.71 -1.80
CA VAL A 42 -5.55 5.72 -1.43
C VAL A 42 -4.16 6.16 -1.89
N LEU A 43 -4.03 6.74 -3.08
CA LEU A 43 -2.77 7.26 -3.59
C LEU A 43 -2.27 8.49 -2.81
N ALA A 44 -3.18 9.40 -2.46
CA ALA A 44 -2.83 10.56 -1.63
C ALA A 44 -2.37 10.11 -0.23
N TRP A 45 -3.08 9.14 0.36
CA TRP A 45 -2.72 8.55 1.65
C TRP A 45 -1.36 7.84 1.59
N ALA A 46 -1.14 6.98 0.59
CA ALA A 46 0.11 6.27 0.41
C ALA A 46 1.30 7.23 0.23
N LYS A 47 1.07 8.37 -0.44
CA LYS A 47 2.08 9.40 -0.64
C LYS A 47 2.38 10.18 0.64
N LEU A 48 1.36 10.45 1.46
CA LEU A 48 1.53 11.16 2.73
C LEU A 48 2.25 10.30 3.77
N HIS A 49 1.92 9.01 3.82
CA HIS A 49 2.47 8.05 4.78
C HIS A 49 3.55 7.15 4.16
N LYS A 50 4.24 7.63 3.12
CA LYS A 50 5.23 6.80 2.41
C LYS A 50 6.35 6.32 3.32
N ASP A 51 6.87 7.21 4.16
CA ASP A 51 7.95 6.91 5.09
C ASP A 51 7.49 5.91 6.17
N GLU A 52 6.26 6.08 6.68
CA GLU A 52 5.65 5.15 7.65
C GLU A 52 5.42 3.77 7.03
N LEU A 53 4.92 3.69 5.79
CA LEU A 53 4.72 2.44 5.05
C LEU A 53 6.05 1.70 4.80
N MET A 54 7.12 2.44 4.49
CA MET A 54 8.46 1.87 4.34
C MET A 54 8.97 1.30 5.65
N GLN A 55 8.82 2.05 6.75
CA GLN A 55 9.21 1.59 8.08
C GLN A 55 8.41 0.36 8.51
N ASP A 56 7.10 0.34 8.25
CA ASP A 56 6.24 -0.82 8.51
C ASP A 56 6.64 -2.02 7.68
N TRP A 57 7.06 -1.84 6.43
CA TRP A 57 7.55 -2.93 5.61
C TRP A 57 8.85 -3.52 6.14
N GLU A 58 9.77 -2.69 6.63
CA GLU A 58 10.99 -3.14 7.32
C GLU A 58 10.65 -3.91 8.61
N LEU A 59 9.71 -3.39 9.41
CA LEU A 59 9.21 -4.07 10.61
C LEU A 59 8.57 -5.42 10.26
N ALA A 60 7.80 -5.48 9.17
CA ALA A 60 7.19 -6.72 8.68
C ALA A 60 8.24 -7.75 8.26
N ALA A 61 9.28 -7.30 7.55
CA ALA A 61 10.39 -8.13 7.11
C ALA A 61 11.18 -8.71 8.30
N ASP A 62 11.32 -7.93 9.38
CA ASP A 62 11.93 -8.33 10.64
C ASP A 62 10.99 -9.17 11.54
N GLY A 63 9.74 -9.40 11.14
CA GLY A 63 8.73 -10.13 11.91
C GLY A 63 8.25 -9.39 13.16
N ARG A 64 8.38 -8.06 13.19
CA ARG A 64 7.95 -7.21 14.30
C ARG A 64 6.49 -6.76 14.13
N LEU A 65 5.91 -6.25 15.22
CA LEU A 65 4.59 -5.65 15.21
C LEU A 65 4.59 -4.38 14.34
N LEU A 66 3.64 -4.34 13.41
CA LEU A 66 3.39 -3.19 12.53
C LEU A 66 2.82 -2.01 13.33
N ASN A 67 3.13 -0.79 12.92
CA ASN A 67 2.55 0.40 13.53
C ASN A 67 1.19 0.72 12.89
N PRO A 68 0.18 1.11 13.67
CA PRO A 68 -1.08 1.56 13.09
C PRO A 68 -0.89 2.91 12.40
N ILE A 69 -0.93 2.93 11.07
CA ILE A 69 -0.93 4.15 10.27
C ILE A 69 -2.35 4.74 10.25
N ALA A 70 -2.49 6.02 10.58
CA ALA A 70 -3.78 6.69 10.66
C ALA A 70 -4.45 6.75 9.26
N PRO A 71 -5.73 6.39 9.11
CA PRO A 71 -6.44 6.53 7.85
C PRO A 71 -6.66 8.02 7.49
N LEU A 72 -6.75 8.32 6.19
CA LEU A 72 -7.09 9.66 5.72
C LEU A 72 -8.55 9.98 6.11
N ILE A 73 -8.77 11.01 6.93
CA ILE A 73 -10.08 11.44 7.45
C ILE A 73 -10.95 12.12 6.39
#